data_AF-A0A533XC74-F1
#
_entry.id   AF-A0A533XC74-F1
#
_cell.length_a   1.000
_cell.length_b   1.000
_cell.length_c   1.000
_cell.angle_alpha   90.00
_cell.angle_beta   90.00
_cell.angle_gamma   90.00
#
_symmetry.space_group_name_H-M   'P 1'
#
loop_
_entity.id
_entity.type
_entity.pdbx_description
1 polymer ?
#
loop_
_entity_poly.entity_id
_entity_poly.type
_entity_poly.pdbx_seq_one_letter_code
_entity_poly.pdbx_strand_id
1 'polypeptide(L)'
;MAGSFTVATPKVDSFQPASGGLDEIVTIKGSGFGNFLKTTEQTQPGLNEGGHDFLPMQLGENVSRSEVLFNGVAAIVVSWSDTEIKVRVPRRHVFGIGKANEFHPDMTKGPLVVRRGSWDLLPDGSCCTSKQWVTVIAGEFTIQAKGLPDQGYFKDPGPDRGRD
;
A
#
# COMPACT_ATOMS: atom_id res chain seq x y z
N MET A 1 17.80 11.83 23.20
CA MET A 1 18.01 10.45 22.73
C MET A 1 16.70 10.00 22.10
N ALA A 2 16.74 9.49 20.87
CA ALA A 2 15.54 8.95 20.20
C ALA A 2 15.03 7.70 20.91
N GLY A 3 13.71 7.47 20.82
CA GLY A 3 13.10 6.23 21.32
C GLY A 3 13.63 5.00 20.57
N SER A 4 13.55 3.84 21.20
CA SER A 4 13.88 2.57 20.55
C SER A 4 12.79 2.18 19.54
N PHE A 5 13.19 1.73 18.35
CA PHE A 5 12.28 1.13 17.39
C PHE A 5 11.80 -0.25 17.87
N THR A 6 10.49 -0.43 18.08
CA THR A 6 9.91 -1.66 18.66
C THR A 6 8.76 -2.24 17.83
N VAL A 7 8.71 -1.94 16.54
CA VAL A 7 7.68 -2.50 15.65
C VAL A 7 7.78 -4.02 15.62
N ALA A 8 6.70 -4.69 16.03
CA ALA A 8 6.60 -6.13 15.91
C ALA A 8 6.75 -6.56 14.44
N THR A 9 7.54 -7.62 14.22
CA THR A 9 7.68 -8.20 12.89
C THR A 9 6.39 -8.95 12.55
N PRO A 10 5.65 -8.54 11.50
CA PRO A 10 4.42 -9.22 11.14
C PRO A 10 4.72 -10.64 10.65
N LYS A 11 3.75 -11.53 10.78
CA LYS A 11 3.80 -12.86 10.18
C LYS A 11 2.67 -12.99 9.17
N VAL A 12 2.98 -13.39 7.95
CA VAL A 12 1.97 -13.74 6.94
C VAL A 12 1.82 -15.25 6.92
N ASP A 13 0.59 -15.73 7.11
CA ASP A 13 0.27 -17.15 7.04
C ASP A 13 -0.24 -17.56 5.66
N SER A 14 -1.04 -16.70 5.02
CA SER A 14 -1.56 -16.95 3.66
C SER A 14 -2.04 -15.66 2.98
N PHE A 15 -2.23 -15.72 1.67
CA PHE A 15 -2.95 -14.71 0.92
C PHE A 15 -3.70 -15.36 -0.26
N GLN A 16 -4.79 -14.72 -0.70
CA GLN A 16 -5.61 -15.17 -1.84
C GLN A 16 -6.36 -13.99 -2.47
N PRO A 17 -6.57 -14.01 -3.80
CA PRO A 17 -5.98 -14.96 -4.76
C PRO A 17 -4.47 -14.71 -4.95
N ALA A 18 -3.76 -15.66 -5.59
CA ALA A 18 -2.34 -15.50 -5.95
C ALA A 18 -2.13 -14.79 -7.30
N SER A 19 -3.22 -14.53 -8.02
CA SER A 19 -3.24 -13.75 -9.25
C SER A 19 -4.59 -13.05 -9.40
N GLY A 20 -4.61 -11.86 -10.00
CA GLY A 20 -5.86 -11.12 -10.19
C GLY A 20 -5.70 -9.93 -11.13
N GLY A 21 -6.83 -9.41 -11.62
CA GLY A 21 -6.87 -8.21 -12.45
C GLY A 21 -6.72 -6.92 -11.64
N LEU A 22 -6.69 -5.77 -12.32
CA LEU A 22 -6.71 -4.47 -11.65
C LEU A 22 -7.94 -4.35 -10.72
N ASP A 23 -7.76 -3.72 -9.55
CA ASP A 23 -8.75 -3.54 -8.48
C ASP A 23 -9.28 -4.77 -7.78
N GLU A 24 -8.90 -5.95 -8.23
CA GLU A 24 -9.30 -7.18 -7.57
C GLU A 24 -8.79 -7.18 -6.13
N ILE A 25 -9.61 -7.69 -5.20
CA ILE A 25 -9.29 -7.69 -3.78
C ILE A 25 -8.45 -8.92 -3.45
N VAL A 26 -7.25 -8.67 -2.92
CA VAL A 26 -6.39 -9.68 -2.31
C VAL A 26 -6.55 -9.61 -0.80
N THR A 27 -6.86 -10.75 -0.20
CA THR A 27 -6.93 -10.93 1.25
C THR A 27 -5.66 -11.59 1.74
N ILE A 28 -5.01 -11.00 2.74
CA ILE A 28 -3.80 -11.49 3.40
C ILE A 28 -4.18 -11.81 4.84
N LYS A 29 -3.85 -13.02 5.32
CA LYS A 29 -4.08 -13.47 6.69
C LYS A 29 -2.75 -13.71 7.41
N GLY A 30 -2.74 -13.40 8.69
CA GLY A 30 -1.54 -13.51 9.52
C GLY A 30 -1.74 -13.00 10.93
N SER A 31 -0.67 -12.47 11.51
CA SER A 31 -0.67 -11.90 12.87
C SER A 31 0.38 -10.82 13.02
N GLY A 32 0.19 -9.91 13.98
CA GLY A 32 1.17 -8.84 14.23
C GLY A 32 1.18 -7.77 13.14
N PHE A 33 0.10 -7.66 12.36
CA PHE A 33 -0.07 -6.58 11.39
C PHE A 33 -0.33 -5.23 12.06
N GLY A 34 -0.66 -5.21 13.35
CA GLY A 34 -0.91 -4.02 14.16
C GLY A 34 -2.00 -3.09 13.60
N ASN A 35 -2.02 -1.87 14.12
CA ASN A 35 -2.96 -0.84 13.66
C ASN A 35 -2.47 -0.19 12.37
N PHE A 36 -3.39 0.03 11.43
CA PHE A 36 -3.14 0.79 10.21
C PHE A 36 -3.70 2.21 10.36
N LEU A 37 -2.83 3.19 10.22
CA LEU A 37 -3.27 4.56 10.04
C LEU A 37 -3.37 4.89 8.56
N LYS A 38 -4.57 5.26 8.13
CA LYS A 38 -4.77 5.91 6.84
C LYS A 38 -4.33 7.37 6.95
N THR A 39 -3.03 7.65 7.03
CA THR A 39 -2.56 9.04 7.28
C THR A 39 -2.73 9.99 6.10
N THR A 40 -3.16 9.52 4.93
CA THR A 40 -3.45 10.38 3.78
C THR A 40 -4.36 9.64 2.79
N GLU A 41 -5.68 9.70 2.98
CA GLU A 41 -6.54 9.82 1.80
C GLU A 41 -6.62 11.32 1.54
N GLN A 42 -6.24 11.77 0.34
CA GLN A 42 -6.63 13.10 -0.11
C GLN A 42 -8.15 13.07 -0.29
N THR A 43 -8.88 13.25 0.78
CA THR A 43 -10.30 13.57 0.74
C THR A 43 -10.47 14.87 -0.04
N GLN A 44 -11.37 14.86 -1.02
CA GLN A 44 -11.70 16.05 -1.79
C GLN A 44 -12.05 17.20 -0.83
N PRO A 45 -11.62 18.44 -1.14
CA PRO A 45 -12.04 19.62 -0.38
C PRO A 45 -13.57 19.62 -0.24
N GLY A 46 -14.08 19.80 0.99
CA GLY A 46 -15.52 19.86 1.28
C GLY A 46 -16.20 18.58 1.78
N LEU A 47 -15.54 17.40 1.79
CA LEU A 47 -16.17 16.15 2.31
C LEU A 47 -15.95 15.89 3.81
N ASN A 48 -14.96 16.53 4.43
CA ASN A 48 -14.62 16.29 5.86
C ASN A 48 -14.98 17.45 6.80
N GLU A 49 -15.45 18.57 6.26
CA GLU A 49 -15.59 19.81 7.05
C GLU A 49 -16.64 19.71 8.17
N GLY A 50 -17.54 18.72 8.13
CA GLY A 50 -18.54 18.44 9.17
C GLY A 50 -18.25 17.26 10.10
N GLY A 51 -17.09 16.61 10.01
CA GLY A 51 -16.78 15.37 10.74
C GLY A 51 -15.50 15.42 11.59
N HIS A 52 -15.00 16.61 11.88
CA HIS A 52 -13.77 16.80 12.65
C HIS A 52 -14.01 16.75 14.17
N ASP A 53 -14.56 15.63 14.67
CA ASP A 53 -14.23 15.20 16.02
C ASP A 53 -12.79 14.66 15.97
N PHE A 54 -11.83 15.57 16.09
CA PHE A 54 -10.43 15.21 16.29
C PHE A 54 -10.29 14.58 17.69
N LEU A 55 -10.60 13.29 17.79
CA LEU A 55 -10.00 12.49 18.85
C LEU A 55 -8.48 12.57 18.64
N PRO A 56 -7.69 12.94 19.67
CA PRO A 56 -6.24 12.96 19.54
C PRO A 56 -5.80 11.54 19.18
N MET A 57 -5.39 11.35 17.93
CA MET A 57 -4.85 10.09 17.47
C MET A 57 -3.59 9.84 18.29
N GLN A 58 -3.68 9.00 19.31
CA GLN A 58 -2.55 8.64 20.13
C GLN A 58 -1.55 7.89 19.23
N LEU A 59 -0.53 8.60 18.77
CA LEU A 59 0.62 8.02 18.11
C LEU A 59 1.37 7.20 19.16
N GLY A 60 0.99 5.93 19.31
CA GLY A 60 1.71 4.97 20.12
C GLY A 60 2.90 4.40 19.36
N GLU A 61 3.76 3.68 20.09
CA GLU A 61 4.97 3.02 19.58
C GLU A 61 4.74 2.11 18.35
N ASN A 62 3.51 1.62 18.20
CA ASN A 62 3.07 0.71 17.13
C ASN A 62 2.23 1.37 16.03
N VAL A 63 2.23 2.70 15.98
CA VAL A 63 1.44 3.50 15.04
C VAL A 63 2.34 3.87 13.87
N SER A 64 2.33 2.99 12.88
CA SER A 64 3.39 2.89 11.90
C SER A 64 2.78 3.00 10.50
N ARG A 65 3.29 3.87 9.63
CA ARG A 65 2.90 3.91 8.20
C ARG A 65 3.09 2.51 7.64
N SER A 66 1.99 1.78 7.46
CA SER A 66 2.02 0.39 7.03
C SER A 66 1.57 0.33 5.58
N GLU A 67 2.16 -0.55 4.79
CA GLU A 67 1.94 -0.60 3.34
C GLU A 67 1.90 -2.06 2.87
N VAL A 68 1.12 -2.32 1.82
CA VAL A 68 1.21 -3.55 1.05
C VAL A 68 1.70 -3.19 -0.35
N LEU A 69 2.69 -3.93 -0.85
CA LEU A 69 3.31 -3.68 -2.16
C LEU A 69 3.13 -4.90 -3.06
N PHE A 70 2.66 -4.68 -4.29
CA PHE A 70 2.72 -5.66 -5.38
C PHE A 70 3.94 -5.34 -6.23
N ASN A 71 4.97 -6.16 -6.15
CA ASN A 71 6.23 -5.98 -6.88
C ASN A 71 6.80 -4.55 -6.71
N GLY A 72 6.76 -4.02 -5.48
CA GLY A 72 7.21 -2.65 -5.17
C GLY A 72 6.17 -1.54 -5.40
N VAL A 73 5.02 -1.82 -6.04
CA VAL A 73 3.94 -0.84 -6.24
C VAL A 73 2.96 -0.87 -5.08
N ALA A 74 2.76 0.27 -4.43
CA ALA A 74 1.85 0.38 -3.29
C ALA A 74 0.39 0.13 -3.67
N ALA A 75 -0.23 -0.81 -2.95
CA ALA A 75 -1.64 -1.17 -3.06
C ALA A 75 -2.55 -0.15 -2.37
N ILE A 76 -3.83 -0.18 -2.72
CA ILE A 76 -4.87 0.55 -1.98
C ILE A 76 -5.41 -0.37 -0.90
N VAL A 77 -5.30 0.03 0.36
CA VAL A 77 -5.84 -0.72 1.50
C VAL A 77 -7.36 -0.53 1.57
N VAL A 78 -8.09 -1.64 1.56
CA VAL A 78 -9.56 -1.70 1.70
C VAL A 78 -9.95 -1.84 3.16
N SER A 79 -9.30 -2.77 3.88
CA SER A 79 -9.48 -2.96 5.33
C SER A 79 -8.20 -3.52 5.94
N TRP A 80 -8.00 -3.27 7.23
CA TRP A 80 -6.82 -3.73 7.96
C TRP A 80 -7.18 -4.01 9.42
N SER A 81 -6.74 -5.16 9.92
CA SER A 81 -6.70 -5.53 11.33
C SER A 81 -5.35 -6.18 11.65
N ASP A 82 -5.12 -6.56 12.92
CA ASP A 82 -3.89 -7.26 13.30
C ASP A 82 -3.72 -8.62 12.59
N THR A 83 -4.82 -9.24 12.13
CA THR A 83 -4.84 -10.61 11.59
C THR A 83 -5.32 -10.73 10.14
N GLU A 84 -5.91 -9.67 9.57
CA GLU A 84 -6.39 -9.67 8.18
C GLU A 84 -6.16 -8.31 7.51
N ILE A 85 -5.63 -8.34 6.29
CA ILE A 85 -5.50 -7.17 5.42
C ILE A 85 -6.21 -7.46 4.11
N LYS A 86 -7.02 -6.51 3.64
CA LYS A 86 -7.60 -6.55 2.29
C LYS A 86 -7.07 -5.37 1.49
N VAL A 87 -6.54 -5.64 0.31
CA VAL A 87 -6.00 -4.61 -0.59
C VAL A 87 -6.49 -4.81 -2.01
N ARG A 88 -6.55 -3.72 -2.78
CA ARG A 88 -6.78 -3.77 -4.23
C ARG A 88 -5.47 -3.90 -5.00
N VAL A 89 -5.47 -4.74 -6.03
CA VAL A 89 -4.40 -4.75 -7.03
C VAL A 89 -4.28 -3.34 -7.65
N PRO A 90 -3.11 -2.71 -7.63
CA PRO A 90 -2.96 -1.30 -7.97
C PRO A 90 -3.23 -1.03 -9.46
N ARG A 91 -3.98 0.04 -9.74
CA ARG A 91 -4.20 0.57 -11.11
C ARG A 91 -3.01 1.34 -11.70
N ARG A 92 -1.95 1.59 -10.90
CA ARG A 92 -0.78 2.34 -11.38
C ARG A 92 -0.03 1.51 -12.43
N HIS A 93 0.54 2.19 -13.41
CA HIS A 93 1.17 1.58 -14.57
C HIS A 93 2.09 0.42 -14.16
N VAL A 94 1.74 -0.80 -14.60
CA VAL A 94 2.58 -2.01 -14.54
C VAL A 94 3.79 -1.94 -15.48
N PHE A 95 3.96 -0.80 -16.16
CA PHE A 95 5.03 -0.48 -17.09
C PHE A 95 5.56 0.92 -16.76
N GLY A 96 6.88 1.11 -16.79
CA GLY A 96 7.50 2.44 -16.67
C GLY A 96 7.70 3.00 -15.25
N ILE A 97 7.56 2.19 -14.20
CA ILE A 97 8.10 2.53 -12.88
C ILE A 97 9.50 1.96 -12.79
N GLY A 98 10.49 2.83 -12.96
CA GLY A 98 11.93 2.59 -12.85
C GLY A 98 12.62 3.91 -12.58
N LYS A 99 13.90 3.88 -12.23
CA LYS A 99 14.70 5.11 -12.09
C LYS A 99 14.56 5.97 -13.36
N ALA A 100 14.82 7.28 -13.25
CA ALA A 100 14.89 8.12 -14.44
C ALA A 100 15.78 7.43 -15.50
N ASN A 101 15.21 7.19 -16.70
CA ASN A 101 15.82 6.48 -17.83
C ASN A 101 15.86 4.93 -17.77
N GLU A 102 15.14 4.28 -16.86
CA GLU A 102 14.99 2.80 -16.84
C GLU A 102 13.54 2.39 -17.18
N PHE A 103 13.36 1.60 -18.25
CA PHE A 103 12.07 0.99 -18.62
C PHE A 103 11.99 -0.42 -18.03
N HIS A 104 11.05 -0.64 -17.10
CA HIS A 104 10.74 -1.98 -16.61
C HIS A 104 9.65 -2.58 -17.51
N PRO A 105 9.98 -3.61 -18.32
CA PRO A 105 9.07 -4.11 -19.34
C PRO A 105 7.94 -4.96 -18.76
N ASP A 106 8.05 -5.45 -17.53
CA ASP A 106 7.02 -6.28 -16.91
C ASP A 106 7.10 -6.19 -15.38
N MET A 107 6.15 -5.47 -14.76
CA MET A 107 5.96 -5.48 -13.31
C MET A 107 4.80 -6.39 -12.87
N THR A 108 4.22 -7.17 -13.80
CA THR A 108 3.02 -7.97 -13.54
C THR A 108 3.29 -9.13 -12.59
N LYS A 109 4.52 -9.65 -12.55
CA LYS A 109 4.90 -10.76 -11.69
C LYS A 109 5.97 -10.33 -10.69
N GLY A 110 5.74 -10.62 -9.41
CA GLY A 110 6.74 -10.34 -8.38
C GLY A 110 6.22 -10.53 -6.95
N PRO A 111 7.00 -10.09 -5.94
CA PRO A 111 6.66 -10.33 -4.54
C PRO A 111 5.48 -9.47 -4.09
N LEU A 112 4.54 -10.09 -3.38
CA LEU A 112 3.59 -9.41 -2.51
C LEU A 112 4.26 -9.20 -1.14
N VAL A 113 4.32 -7.95 -0.69
CA VAL A 113 5.09 -7.56 0.49
C VAL A 113 4.22 -6.79 1.46
N VAL A 114 4.30 -7.12 2.75
CA VAL A 114 3.73 -6.32 3.85
C VAL A 114 4.86 -5.57 4.54
N ARG A 115 4.72 -4.26 4.68
CA ARG A 115 5.67 -3.39 5.38
C ARG A 115 5.01 -2.70 6.56
N ARG A 116 5.73 -2.65 7.68
CA ARG A 116 5.39 -1.89 8.89
C ARG A 116 6.53 -0.92 9.15
N GLY A 117 6.25 0.35 9.39
CA GLY A 117 7.29 1.35 9.60
C GLY A 117 6.89 2.41 10.61
N SER A 118 7.66 2.57 11.68
CA SER A 118 7.37 3.52 12.76
C SER A 118 8.02 4.87 12.54
N TRP A 119 7.44 5.87 13.20
CA TRP A 119 8.07 7.14 13.49
C TRP A 119 8.53 7.05 14.95
N ASP A 120 9.84 6.98 15.19
CA ASP A 120 10.39 6.93 16.54
C ASP A 120 10.27 8.31 17.20
N LEU A 121 9.13 8.56 17.87
CA LEU A 121 8.91 9.81 18.59
C LEU A 121 9.98 9.99 19.67
N LEU A 122 10.52 11.21 19.77
CA LEU A 122 11.37 11.57 20.88
C LEU A 122 10.53 11.61 22.18
N PRO A 123 11.14 11.35 23.36
CA PRO A 123 10.43 11.39 24.64
C PRO A 123 9.70 12.72 24.95
N ASP A 124 10.07 13.80 24.26
CA ASP A 124 9.45 15.13 24.37
C ASP A 124 8.27 15.35 23.40
N GLY A 125 7.86 14.32 22.65
CA GLY A 125 6.79 14.39 21.67
C GLY A 125 7.19 15.05 20.34
N SER A 126 8.46 15.45 20.17
CA SER A 126 8.97 15.92 18.89
C SER A 126 9.31 14.77 17.93
N CYS A 127 9.34 15.07 16.64
CA CYS A 127 9.43 14.09 15.55
C CYS A 127 10.89 13.86 15.11
N CYS A 128 11.27 12.77 14.43
CA CYS A 128 11.61 11.42 14.92
C CYS A 128 12.99 11.05 14.29
N THR A 129 13.67 9.97 14.69
CA THR A 129 14.81 9.43 13.91
C THR A 129 14.42 9.04 12.49
N SER A 130 15.41 8.78 11.63
CA SER A 130 15.17 8.31 10.26
C SER A 130 14.26 7.09 10.26
N LYS A 131 13.32 7.09 9.31
CA LYS A 131 12.30 6.05 9.15
C LYS A 131 12.91 4.66 9.05
N GLN A 132 12.44 3.76 9.91
CA GLN A 132 12.78 2.33 9.86
C GLN A 132 11.57 1.51 9.43
N TRP A 133 11.84 0.37 8.81
CA TRP A 133 10.83 -0.53 8.26
C TRP A 133 11.13 -1.98 8.61
N VAL A 134 10.10 -2.70 9.00
CA VAL A 134 10.06 -4.16 8.95
C VAL A 134 9.35 -4.59 7.68
N THR A 135 9.97 -5.50 6.91
CA THR A 135 9.47 -5.96 5.61
C THR A 135 9.30 -7.47 5.63
N VAL A 136 8.14 -7.95 5.19
CA VAL A 136 7.83 -9.39 5.11
C VAL A 136 7.26 -9.72 3.74
N ILE A 137 7.82 -10.73 3.10
CA ILE A 137 7.34 -11.26 1.81
C ILE A 137 6.22 -12.24 2.08
N ALA A 138 5.01 -11.94 1.60
CA ALA A 138 3.85 -12.83 1.68
C ALA A 138 3.94 -13.99 0.70
N GLY A 139 4.54 -13.75 -0.48
CA GLY A 139 4.72 -14.72 -1.55
C GLY A 139 4.82 -14.04 -2.90
N GLU A 140 4.69 -14.82 -3.97
CA GLU A 140 4.67 -14.32 -5.35
C GLU A 140 3.22 -14.06 -5.80
N PHE A 141 2.99 -12.92 -6.47
CA PHE A 141 1.70 -12.57 -7.04
C PHE A 141 1.83 -12.25 -8.53
N THR A 142 0.79 -12.56 -9.31
CA THR A 142 0.72 -12.24 -10.74
C THR A 142 -0.50 -11.36 -11.06
N ILE A 143 -0.25 -10.13 -11.51
CA ILE A 143 -1.24 -9.22 -12.05
C ILE A 143 -1.62 -9.73 -13.45
N GLN A 144 -2.88 -10.09 -13.62
CA GLN A 144 -3.41 -10.53 -14.91
C GLN A 144 -3.73 -9.32 -15.79
N ALA A 145 -3.63 -9.48 -17.10
CA ALA A 145 -3.97 -8.42 -18.07
C ALA A 145 -5.47 -8.05 -18.09
N LYS A 146 -6.29 -8.70 -17.26
CA LYS A 146 -7.71 -8.40 -17.11
C LYS A 146 -7.90 -6.98 -16.55
N GLY A 147 -8.52 -6.11 -17.35
CA GLY A 147 -8.73 -4.70 -17.03
C GLY A 147 -7.57 -3.77 -17.40
N LEU A 148 -6.51 -4.26 -18.07
CA LEU A 148 -5.49 -3.39 -18.68
C LEU A 148 -6.04 -2.77 -19.97
N PRO A 149 -5.71 -1.50 -20.27
CA PRO A 149 -5.95 -0.93 -21.60
C PRO A 149 -5.16 -1.71 -22.66
N ASP A 150 -5.76 -1.96 -23.82
CA ASP A 150 -5.07 -2.60 -24.94
C ASP A 150 -3.99 -1.70 -25.57
N GLN A 151 -3.18 -2.24 -26.49
CA GLN A 151 -2.13 -1.45 -27.16
C GLN A 151 -2.67 -0.25 -27.96
N GLY A 152 -3.91 -0.32 -28.46
CA GLY A 152 -4.61 0.75 -29.15
C GLY A 152 -4.83 1.97 -28.25
N TYR A 153 -5.14 1.76 -26.96
CA TYR A 153 -5.29 2.85 -25.98
C TYR A 153 -4.06 3.79 -25.89
N PHE A 154 -2.85 3.24 -26.09
CA PHE A 154 -1.59 3.99 -26.05
C PHE A 154 -1.12 4.48 -27.43
N LYS A 155 -1.69 3.94 -28.51
CA LYS A 155 -1.34 4.29 -29.90
C LYS A 155 -2.34 5.25 -30.54
N ASP A 156 -3.51 5.46 -29.93
CA ASP A 156 -4.56 6.34 -30.43
C ASP A 156 -4.48 7.74 -29.77
N PRO A 157 -4.23 8.81 -30.53
CA PRO A 157 -4.16 10.19 -30.04
C PRO A 157 -5.54 10.86 -29.90
N GLY A 158 -6.64 10.15 -30.13
CA GLY A 158 -7.99 10.71 -30.23
C GLY A 158 -8.62 11.20 -28.91
N PRO A 159 -9.46 12.26 -28.95
CA PRO A 159 -10.16 12.82 -27.78
C PRO A 159 -11.38 12.01 -27.30
N ASP A 160 -11.87 11.03 -28.07
CA ASP A 160 -13.11 10.27 -27.79
C ASP A 160 -12.88 9.00 -26.94
N ARG A 161 -12.10 9.10 -25.86
CA ARG A 161 -11.87 7.95 -24.96
C ARG A 161 -13.15 7.51 -24.23
N GLY A 162 -13.56 6.25 -24.42
CA GLY A 162 -14.44 5.51 -23.51
C GLY A 162 -15.95 5.70 -23.69
N ARG A 163 -16.42 5.93 -24.92
CA ARG A 163 -17.86 6.00 -25.24
C ARG A 163 -18.27 4.84 -26.15
N ASP A 164 -18.39 3.67 -25.55
CA ASP A 164 -19.09 2.52 -26.11
C ASP A 164 -20.11 2.03 -25.06
#